data_AF-Q82PV9-F1
#
_entry.id   AF-Q82PV9-F1
#
_cell.length_a   1.000
_cell.length_b   1.000
_cell.length_c   1.000
_cell.angle_alpha   90.00
_cell.angle_beta   90.00
_cell.angle_gamma   90.00
#
_symmetry.space_group_name_H-M   'P 1'
#
loop_
_entity.id
_entity.type
_entity.pdbx_description
1 polymer ?
#
loop_
_entity_poly.entity_id
_entity_poly.type
_entity_poly.pdbx_seq_one_letter_code
_entity_poly.pdbx_strand_id
1 'polypeptide(L)'
;MFALGPREELKEHGADVTTLMPGATDSAFHARAGMNNTAFGSGMKKNSRKDVARQGFLALMDGRAEVVGGDAATKRTALKHRFLPETWKATQHARKAEPQP
;
A
#
# COMPACT_ATOMS: atom_id res chain seq x y z
N MET A 1 4.96 -9.29 7.30
CA MET A 1 4.91 -10.26 8.43
C MET A 1 4.17 -9.70 9.64
N PHE A 2 4.35 -8.42 10.02
CA PHE A 2 3.68 -7.82 11.20
C PHE A 2 2.20 -8.19 11.33
N ALA A 3 1.34 -7.83 10.37
CA ALA A 3 -0.10 -8.07 10.47
C ALA A 3 -0.52 -9.56 10.40
N LEU A 4 0.36 -10.48 9.98
CA LEU A 4 0.07 -11.91 9.99
C LEU A 4 0.20 -12.53 11.39
N GLY A 5 1.02 -11.95 12.28
CA GLY A 5 1.12 -12.40 13.68
C GLY A 5 -0.20 -12.19 14.43
N PRO A 6 -0.69 -10.94 14.57
CA PRO A 6 -1.99 -10.64 15.18
C PRO A 6 -3.14 -11.36 14.47
N ARG A 7 -3.05 -11.60 13.16
CA ARG A 7 -4.06 -12.41 12.45
C ARG A 7 -4.17 -13.81 13.03
N GLU A 8 -3.05 -14.47 13.32
CA GLU A 8 -3.05 -15.82 13.90
C GLU A 8 -3.45 -15.80 15.37
N GLU A 9 -2.95 -14.83 16.15
CA GLU A 9 -3.27 -14.66 17.57
C GLU A 9 -4.77 -14.39 17.79
N LEU A 10 -5.41 -13.63 16.92
CA LEU A 10 -6.81 -13.22 17.07
C LEU A 10 -7.84 -14.23 16.53
N LYS A 11 -7.41 -15.35 15.93
CA LYS A 11 -8.33 -16.38 15.39
C LYS A 11 -9.25 -16.95 16.47
N GLU A 12 -8.71 -17.21 17.65
CA GLU A 12 -9.47 -17.76 18.78
C GLU A 12 -10.46 -16.76 19.39
N HIS A 13 -10.28 -15.46 19.09
CA HIS A 13 -11.14 -14.38 19.56
C HIS A 13 -12.23 -13.98 18.55
N GLY A 14 -12.33 -14.67 17.41
CA GLY A 14 -13.34 -14.38 16.38
C GLY A 14 -13.13 -13.04 15.68
N ALA A 15 -11.90 -12.50 15.67
CA ALA A 15 -11.57 -11.25 15.01
C ALA A 15 -10.74 -11.48 13.74
N ASP A 16 -11.20 -10.93 12.61
CA ASP A 16 -10.51 -11.02 11.33
C ASP A 16 -9.50 -9.88 11.11
N VAL A 17 -8.31 -10.23 10.63
CA VAL A 17 -7.24 -9.26 10.31
C VAL A 17 -6.80 -9.42 8.87
N THR A 18 -6.93 -8.37 8.06
CA THR A 18 -6.48 -8.35 6.65
C THR A 18 -5.46 -7.23 6.42
N THR A 19 -4.36 -7.55 5.75
CA THR A 19 -3.35 -6.54 5.37
C THR A 19 -3.68 -5.93 4.01
N LEU A 20 -4.11 -4.66 4.00
CA LEU A 20 -4.22 -3.87 2.78
C LEU A 20 -2.87 -3.22 2.47
N MET A 21 -2.32 -3.52 1.28
CA MET A 21 -1.04 -2.99 0.79
C MET A 21 -1.31 -2.10 -0.44
N PRO A 22 -1.66 -0.82 -0.25
CA PRO A 22 -1.99 0.06 -1.36
C PRO A 22 -0.73 0.65 -2.01
N GLY A 23 -0.81 0.94 -3.31
CA GLY A 23 0.09 1.90 -3.95
C GLY A 23 -0.27 3.34 -3.57
N ALA A 24 0.44 4.32 -4.16
CA ALA A 24 0.09 5.74 -4.02
C ALA A 24 -1.39 5.94 -4.38
N THR A 25 -2.17 6.44 -3.42
CA THR A 25 -3.62 6.58 -3.50
C THR A 25 -3.98 8.05 -3.54
N ASP A 26 -4.94 8.42 -4.39
CA ASP A 26 -5.45 9.78 -4.53
C ASP A 26 -6.27 10.14 -3.29
N SER A 27 -5.59 10.59 -2.25
CA SER A 27 -6.16 11.04 -0.98
C SER A 27 -5.39 12.26 -0.48
N ALA A 28 -5.86 12.87 0.60
CA ALA A 28 -5.18 13.99 1.24
C ALA A 28 -3.86 13.59 1.96
N PHE A 29 -3.51 12.30 2.02
CA PHE A 29 -2.36 11.80 2.79
C PHE A 29 -1.04 12.47 2.37
N HIS A 30 -0.68 12.39 1.08
CA HIS A 30 0.59 12.93 0.58
C HIS A 30 0.68 14.45 0.75
N ALA A 31 -0.44 15.17 0.54
CA ALA A 31 -0.48 16.61 0.74
C ALA A 31 -0.28 16.98 2.22
N ARG A 32 -0.96 16.29 3.14
CA ARG A 32 -0.82 16.50 4.59
C ARG A 32 0.55 16.10 5.12
N ALA A 33 1.20 15.13 4.49
CA ALA A 33 2.57 14.72 4.80
C ALA A 33 3.64 15.65 4.20
N GLY A 34 3.27 16.77 3.57
CA GLY A 34 4.22 17.71 2.96
C GLY A 34 4.87 17.19 1.67
N MET A 35 4.33 16.15 1.05
CA MET A 35 4.94 15.47 -0.10
C MET A 35 4.53 16.07 -1.46
N ASN A 36 3.94 17.25 -1.49
CA ASN A 36 3.46 17.89 -2.72
C ASN A 36 4.60 18.16 -3.72
N ASN A 37 5.81 18.44 -3.22
CA ASN A 37 6.98 18.69 -4.05
C ASN A 37 7.87 17.44 -4.25
N THR A 38 7.29 16.24 -4.21
CA THR A 38 8.04 14.97 -4.36
C THR A 38 7.52 14.22 -5.58
N ALA A 39 8.08 13.04 -5.88
CA ALA A 39 7.51 12.18 -6.92
C ALA A 39 6.07 11.76 -6.62
N PHE A 40 5.59 11.90 -5.37
CA PHE A 40 4.21 11.61 -4.95
C PHE A 40 3.29 12.84 -5.00
N GLY A 41 3.74 13.95 -5.60
CA GLY A 41 2.99 15.19 -5.76
C GLY A 41 1.82 15.11 -6.74
N SER A 42 1.37 16.27 -7.24
CA SER A 42 0.22 16.41 -8.14
C SER A 42 0.40 15.77 -9.52
N GLY A 43 1.63 15.65 -10.01
CA GLY A 43 1.94 15.04 -11.31
C GLY A 43 1.91 13.51 -11.34
N MET A 44 1.82 12.85 -10.18
CA MET A 44 1.76 11.39 -10.12
C MET A 44 0.35 10.88 -10.41
N LYS A 45 0.23 9.93 -11.34
CA LYS A 45 -0.97 9.11 -11.44
C LYS A 45 -1.12 8.27 -10.17
N LYS A 46 -2.18 8.52 -9.40
CA LYS A 46 -2.51 7.80 -8.17
C LYS A 46 -3.71 6.87 -8.36
N ASN A 47 -3.79 5.84 -7.53
CA ASN A 47 -4.93 4.93 -7.49
C ASN A 47 -6.18 5.63 -6.94
N SER A 48 -7.35 5.27 -7.46
CA SER A 48 -8.64 5.72 -6.94
C SER A 48 -8.81 5.29 -5.48
N ARG A 49 -9.08 6.25 -4.59
CA ARG A 49 -9.37 5.95 -3.17
C ARG A 49 -10.58 5.04 -2.99
N LYS A 50 -11.59 5.15 -3.86
CA LYS A 50 -12.80 4.31 -3.82
C LYS A 50 -12.46 2.87 -4.15
N ASP A 51 -11.63 2.65 -5.17
CA ASP A 51 -11.26 1.29 -5.59
C ASP A 51 -10.34 0.63 -4.55
N VAL A 52 -9.38 1.37 -4.01
CA VAL A 52 -8.49 0.87 -2.94
C VAL A 52 -9.30 0.47 -1.71
N ALA A 53 -10.24 1.33 -1.26
CA ALA A 53 -11.11 1.02 -0.13
C ALA A 53 -12.02 -0.20 -0.40
N ARG A 54 -12.65 -0.26 -1.59
CA ARG A 54 -13.50 -1.39 -1.98
C ARG A 54 -12.72 -2.71 -2.01
N GLN A 55 -11.53 -2.71 -2.58
CA GLN A 55 -10.68 -3.90 -2.64
C GLN A 55 -10.24 -4.37 -1.25
N GLY A 56 -9.89 -3.44 -0.36
CA GLY A 56 -9.56 -3.75 1.04
C GLY A 56 -10.75 -4.34 1.79
N PHE A 57 -11.93 -3.73 1.65
CA PHE A 57 -13.16 -4.19 2.29
C PHE A 57 -13.57 -5.58 1.80
N LEU A 58 -13.61 -5.81 0.48
CA LEU A 58 -13.95 -7.13 -0.06
C LEU A 58 -12.94 -8.19 0.40
N ALA A 59 -11.65 -7.88 0.42
CA ALA A 59 -10.65 -8.85 0.89
C ALA A 59 -10.82 -9.20 2.37
N LEU A 60 -11.21 -8.23 3.20
CA LEU A 60 -11.56 -8.47 4.60
C LEU A 60 -12.76 -9.39 4.72
N MET A 61 -13.85 -9.09 3.99
CA MET A 61 -15.07 -9.90 3.99
C MET A 61 -14.86 -11.32 3.45
N ASP A 62 -13.93 -11.50 2.50
CA ASP A 62 -13.54 -12.79 1.96
C ASP A 62 -12.53 -13.55 2.86
N GLY A 63 -12.20 -13.01 4.04
CA GLY A 63 -11.26 -13.62 4.99
C GLY A 63 -9.83 -13.72 4.49
N ARG A 64 -9.41 -12.90 3.52
CA ARG A 64 -8.06 -12.97 2.93
C ARG A 64 -7.01 -12.44 3.89
N ALA A 65 -5.83 -13.07 3.94
CA ALA A 65 -4.75 -12.57 4.79
C ALA A 65 -4.20 -11.21 4.32
N GLU A 66 -4.08 -11.03 3.00
CA GLU A 66 -3.49 -9.83 2.40
C GLU A 66 -4.12 -9.49 1.04
N VAL A 67 -4.12 -8.21 0.69
CA VAL A 67 -4.53 -7.71 -0.63
C VAL A 67 -3.69 -6.51 -1.06
N VAL A 68 -3.25 -6.51 -2.32
CA VAL A 68 -2.63 -5.34 -2.95
C VAL A 68 -3.73 -4.45 -3.53
N GLY A 69 -3.86 -3.25 -2.96
CA GLY A 69 -4.86 -2.26 -3.36
C GLY A 69 -4.39 -1.37 -4.50
N GLY A 70 -5.19 -1.24 -5.56
CA GLY A 70 -4.93 -0.37 -6.70
C GLY A 70 -5.09 -1.06 -8.06
N ASP A 71 -4.53 -0.41 -9.07
CA ASP A 71 -4.58 -0.83 -10.46
C ASP A 71 -3.60 -1.97 -10.80
N ALA A 72 -3.63 -2.42 -12.05
CA ALA A 72 -2.76 -3.50 -12.53
C ALA A 72 -1.26 -3.13 -12.45
N ALA A 73 -0.91 -1.85 -12.60
CA ALA A 73 0.47 -1.39 -12.48
C ALA A 73 0.98 -1.50 -11.04
N THR A 74 0.13 -1.17 -10.07
CA THR A 74 0.40 -1.32 -8.63
C THR A 74 0.60 -2.79 -8.27
N LYS A 75 -0.31 -3.67 -8.72
CA LYS A 75 -0.21 -5.13 -8.47
C LYS A 75 1.05 -5.75 -9.08
N ARG A 76 1.41 -5.33 -10.31
CA ARG A 76 2.65 -5.77 -10.97
C ARG A 76 3.90 -5.30 -10.20
N THR A 77 3.89 -4.05 -9.70
CA THR A 77 4.99 -3.52 -8.88
C THR A 77 5.14 -4.32 -7.59
N ALA A 78 4.05 -4.63 -6.90
CA ALA A 78 4.06 -5.46 -5.70
C ALA A 78 4.64 -6.86 -5.96
N LEU A 79 4.26 -7.50 -7.08
CA LEU A 79 4.84 -8.80 -7.48
C LEU A 79 6.35 -8.71 -7.68
N LYS A 80 6.83 -7.68 -8.39
CA LYS A 80 8.27 -7.45 -8.60
C LYS A 80 9.01 -7.24 -7.28
N HIS A 81 8.43 -6.47 -6.36
CA HIS A 81 9.03 -6.16 -5.06
C HIS A 81 9.29 -7.39 -4.19
N ARG A 82 8.61 -8.53 -4.43
CA ARG A 82 8.88 -9.79 -3.72
C ARG A 82 10.27 -10.37 -4.01
N PHE A 83 10.86 -10.01 -5.14
CA PHE A 83 12.14 -10.56 -5.60
C PHE A 83 13.28 -9.54 -5.51
N LEU A 84 13.00 -8.32 -5.02
CA LEU A 84 13.98 -7.25 -4.93
C LEU A 84 14.48 -7.09 -3.48
N PRO A 85 15.78 -6.82 -3.26
CA PRO A 85 16.31 -6.57 -1.93
C PRO A 85 15.59 -5.41 -1.22
N GLU A 86 15.40 -5.54 0.10
CA GLU A 86 14.75 -4.49 0.91
C GLU A 86 15.53 -3.17 0.88
N THR A 87 16.87 -3.24 0.94
CA THR A 87 17.74 -2.07 0.87
C THR A 87 17.55 -1.31 -0.44
N TRP A 88 17.46 -2.03 -1.56
CA TRP A 88 17.19 -1.42 -2.87
C TRP A 88 15.82 -0.73 -2.89
N LYS A 89 14.76 -1.40 -2.40
CA LYS A 89 13.41 -0.83 -2.34
C LYS A 89 13.37 0.43 -1.47
N ALA A 90 14.04 0.41 -0.32
CA ALA A 90 14.16 1.55 0.57
C ALA A 90 14.86 2.74 -0.11
N THR A 91 16.00 2.51 -0.79
CA THR A 91 16.72 3.56 -1.53
C THR A 91 15.85 4.17 -2.64
N GLN A 92 15.14 3.35 -3.42
CA GLN A 92 14.26 3.88 -4.47
C GLN A 92 13.08 4.67 -3.91
N HIS A 93 12.54 4.24 -2.76
CA HIS A 93 11.48 4.98 -2.09
C HIS A 93 11.99 6.32 -1.54
N ALA A 94 13.18 6.35 -0.93
CA ALA A 94 13.81 7.58 -0.43
C ALA A 94 13.97 8.61 -1.56
N ARG A 95 14.56 8.21 -2.69
CA ARG A 95 14.71 9.07 -3.88
C ARG A 95 13.39 9.64 -4.40
N LYS A 96 12.30 8.87 -4.33
CA LYS A 96 10.96 9.34 -4.75
C LYS A 96 10.34 10.32 -3.75
N ALA A 97 10.70 10.21 -2.48
CA ALA A 97 10.21 11.06 -1.40
C ALA A 97 11.05 12.34 -1.22
N GLU A 98 12.23 12.44 -1.84
CA GLU A 98 13.03 13.66 -1.85
C GLU A 98 12.28 14.80 -2.55
N PRO A 99 12.34 16.03 -2.01
CA PRO A 99 11.83 17.21 -2.67
C PRO A 99 12.54 17.44 -4.01
N GLN A 100 11.77 17.75 -5.06
CA GLN A 100 12.30 18.12 -6.37
C GLN A 100 12.57 19.63 -6.42
N PRO A 101 13.60 20.08 -7.16
CA PRO A 101 13.90 21.50 -7.33
C PRO A 101 12.80 22.24 -8.10
#